data_AF-A0A813YL72-F1
#
_entry.id   AF-A0A813YL72-F1
#
_cell.length_a   1.000
_cell.length_b   1.000
_cell.length_c   1.000
_cell.angle_alpha   90.00
_cell.angle_beta   90.00
_cell.angle_gamma   90.00
#
_symmetry.space_group_name_H-M   'P 1'
#
loop_
_entity.id
_entity.type
_entity.pdbx_description
1 polymer ?
#
loop_
_entity_poly.entity_id
_entity_poly.type
_entity_poly.pdbx_seq_one_letter_code
_entity_poly.pdbx_strand_id
1 'polypeptide(L)'
;MEKFHFISQRWFAVEKDDGKIERILPVASEMEKCDFSYVLSKQSYHSISDSHLWFSIFSRPPSSKFTRVQRCTCCFVLIIISMFLNIMYYDLKNESTTTNSTSSISLSFGSVSITSEQVIIGIIVELFALIPSLLLVQLFRRLRSRQQQISPLRQALYKMKSSLSDKDIDENKNKHKSGLTLAWWWIFIAYGLCIILVGVSILFIIARGIEFGDSKTQKWLISIISGLFSSILLTQPLKILCLAIFFAYFCRNSNDDKEANEYLDDNQVNLDNDEEYLHSKKNNRLFTYRPPIRANRLNEAEVMCARDRRLKEIQMWSIIRETLLYICFLSLLYTVIFSNCQSNSYSQVKHLQNYLLNSRQMDDDYTKISTINQYWNWLENSFISNIRAQEWYNGDAPKNLSGFINDKSSRLIGWVTMRQLRIISDLCPVHVNEIISTCRYDYSFSNEDKNSYKPGWVVNETMQTYSSSINQSFIYSTSKDLDTYIYVGDHGTYGSGGYVYEFRGRSVDLQSNLSQLHALGWIDNQTRAVIIQLSLYNPNVQLFTSVSLLVEFLSTGAIYSSASFEPMNFDGTFFYESATLCRQSLCHLEGVGRDAQFQ
;
A
#
# COMPACT_ATOMS: atom_id res chain seq x y z
N MET A 1 51.74 35.14 -4.72
CA MET A 1 51.16 34.71 -3.43
C MET A 1 51.46 33.24 -3.23
N GLU A 2 51.99 32.85 -2.08
CA GLU A 2 52.08 31.43 -1.68
C GLU A 2 50.67 30.95 -1.27
N LYS A 3 50.22 29.83 -1.82
CA LYS A 3 48.92 29.22 -1.48
C LYS A 3 49.15 28.14 -0.42
N PHE A 4 48.49 28.27 0.73
CA PHE A 4 48.50 27.26 1.80
C PHE A 4 47.16 26.53 1.83
N HIS A 5 47.20 25.21 2.02
CA HIS A 5 46.00 24.38 2.09
C HIS A 5 45.84 23.84 3.50
N PHE A 6 44.60 23.81 3.98
CA PHE A 6 44.24 23.29 5.29
C PHE A 6 43.14 22.23 5.09
N ILE A 7 43.37 21.02 5.60
CA ILE A 7 42.39 19.93 5.49
C ILE A 7 41.56 19.88 6.78
N SER A 8 40.24 20.02 6.64
CA SER A 8 39.29 19.86 7.75
C SER A 8 38.09 19.05 7.28
N GLN A 9 37.91 17.84 7.82
CA GLN A 9 36.79 16.93 7.51
C GLN A 9 35.78 16.83 8.66
N ARG A 10 35.62 17.90 9.43
CA ARG A 10 34.82 17.86 10.65
C ARG A 10 33.92 19.09 10.79
N TRP A 11 32.83 18.94 11.53
CA TRP A 11 31.81 19.97 11.67
C TRP A 11 32.20 21.00 12.74
N PHE A 12 32.03 22.29 12.42
CA PHE A 12 32.16 23.40 13.38
C PHE A 12 30.77 23.80 13.90
N ALA A 13 30.09 22.89 14.58
CA ALA A 13 28.74 23.12 15.07
C ALA A 13 28.54 22.50 16.46
N VAL A 14 27.88 23.21 17.37
CA VAL A 14 27.59 22.74 18.75
C VAL A 14 26.75 21.46 18.74
N GLU A 15 25.89 21.30 17.74
CA GLU A 15 24.93 20.20 17.63
C GLU A 15 25.47 18.99 16.84
N LYS A 16 26.69 19.04 16.29
CA LYS A 16 27.25 17.98 15.44
C LYS A 16 28.70 17.65 15.79
N ASP A 17 29.10 16.41 15.53
CA ASP A 17 30.47 15.92 15.78
C ASP A 17 30.87 16.02 17.27
N ASP A 18 31.91 16.78 17.62
CA ASP A 18 32.40 16.93 19.01
C ASP A 18 31.87 18.19 19.72
N GLY A 19 30.95 18.93 19.09
CA GLY A 19 30.37 20.16 19.63
C GLY A 19 31.32 21.37 19.70
N LYS A 20 32.56 21.26 19.18
CA LYS A 20 33.56 22.33 19.23
C LYS A 20 33.52 23.20 17.97
N ILE A 21 33.35 24.51 18.16
CA ILE A 21 33.35 25.51 17.07
C ILE A 21 34.77 26.00 16.75
N GLU A 22 35.73 25.83 17.66
CA GLU A 22 37.11 26.30 17.50
C GLU A 22 38.07 25.12 17.36
N ARG A 23 38.91 25.14 16.31
CA ARG A 23 39.94 24.11 16.07
C ARG A 23 41.17 24.68 15.40
N ILE A 24 42.32 24.07 15.70
CA ILE A 24 43.61 24.39 15.10
C ILE A 24 43.83 23.48 13.89
N LEU A 25 43.96 24.07 12.70
CA LEU A 25 44.19 23.35 11.45
C LEU A 25 45.67 23.52 11.04
N PRO A 26 46.48 22.44 11.03
CA PRO A 26 47.84 22.51 10.51
C PRO A 26 47.84 22.67 8.99
N VAL A 27 48.91 23.25 8.44
CA VAL A 27 49.12 23.35 6.99
C VAL A 27 49.31 21.93 6.43
N ALA A 28 48.48 21.55 5.47
CA ALA A 28 48.52 20.23 4.85
C ALA A 28 49.77 20.06 3.98
N SER A 29 50.46 18.94 4.17
CA SER A 29 51.60 18.54 3.35
C SER A 29 51.17 18.05 1.96
N GLU A 30 52.07 18.10 0.97
CA GLU A 30 51.78 17.57 -0.38
C GLU A 30 51.47 16.07 -0.38
N MET A 31 51.99 15.31 0.60
CA MET A 31 51.67 13.89 0.78
C MET A 31 50.23 13.69 1.24
N GLU A 32 49.78 14.44 2.26
CA GLU A 32 48.40 14.37 2.78
C GLU A 32 47.35 14.80 1.75
N LYS A 33 47.67 15.76 0.87
CA LYS A 33 46.79 16.15 -0.26
C LYS A 33 46.62 15.02 -1.27
N CYS A 34 47.67 14.24 -1.46
CA CYS A 34 47.74 13.13 -2.40
C CYS A 34 47.34 11.79 -1.78
N ASP A 35 46.88 11.78 -0.52
CA ASP A 35 46.45 10.56 0.16
C ASP A 35 45.19 10.00 -0.49
N PHE A 36 45.27 8.72 -0.87
CA PHE A 36 44.20 8.04 -1.60
C PHE A 36 42.86 8.09 -0.85
N SER A 37 42.87 7.83 0.46
CA SER A 37 41.67 7.84 1.29
C SER A 37 41.03 9.23 1.36
N TYR A 38 41.85 10.28 1.47
CA TYR A 38 41.40 11.67 1.47
C TYR A 38 40.78 12.07 0.12
N VAL A 39 41.50 11.85 -0.97
CA VAL A 39 41.06 12.19 -2.33
C VAL A 39 39.80 11.39 -2.69
N LEU A 40 39.77 10.09 -2.39
CA LEU A 40 38.63 9.22 -2.66
C LEU A 40 37.39 9.67 -1.87
N SER A 41 37.52 9.95 -0.57
CA SER A 41 36.41 10.38 0.28
C SER A 41 35.86 11.74 -0.16
N LYS A 42 36.74 12.74 -0.35
CA LYS A 42 36.37 14.08 -0.86
C LYS A 42 35.66 13.98 -2.22
N GLN A 43 36.25 13.25 -3.16
CA GLN A 43 35.72 13.12 -4.51
C GLN A 43 34.42 12.33 -4.55
N SER A 44 34.28 11.27 -3.73
CA SER A 44 33.07 10.45 -3.63
C SER A 44 31.92 11.25 -3.03
N TYR A 45 32.15 11.97 -1.93
CA TYR A 45 31.14 12.84 -1.32
C TYR A 45 30.67 13.93 -2.31
N HIS A 46 31.62 14.64 -2.94
CA HIS A 46 31.28 15.66 -3.91
C HIS A 46 30.53 15.06 -5.12
N SER A 47 31.00 13.93 -5.65
CA SER A 47 30.36 13.25 -6.78
C SER A 47 28.98 12.66 -6.45
N ILE A 48 28.75 12.18 -5.22
CA ILE A 48 27.43 11.76 -4.75
C ILE A 48 26.50 12.98 -4.62
N SER A 49 26.98 14.06 -4.01
CA SER A 49 26.17 15.27 -3.77
C SER A 49 25.80 16.02 -5.06
N ASP A 50 26.64 15.97 -6.10
CA ASP A 50 26.44 16.72 -7.34
C ASP A 50 26.07 15.86 -8.56
N SER A 51 26.63 14.64 -8.66
CA SER A 51 26.52 13.75 -9.84
C SER A 51 25.62 12.55 -9.70
N HIS A 52 25.20 12.19 -8.48
CA HIS A 52 24.08 11.27 -8.31
C HIS A 52 22.78 11.99 -8.61
N LEU A 53 22.09 11.67 -9.70
CA LEU A 53 20.96 12.49 -10.18
C LEU A 53 19.84 12.58 -9.14
N TRP A 54 19.48 11.45 -8.53
CA TRP A 54 18.44 11.38 -7.49
C TRP A 54 18.85 12.03 -6.16
N PHE A 55 20.00 11.65 -5.60
CA PHE A 55 20.46 12.17 -4.31
C PHE A 55 20.85 13.65 -4.34
N SER A 56 21.34 14.15 -5.48
CA SER A 56 21.75 15.55 -5.64
C SER A 56 20.58 16.55 -5.56
N ILE A 57 19.32 16.10 -5.63
CA ILE A 57 18.15 16.94 -5.35
C ILE A 57 18.14 17.39 -3.89
N PHE A 58 18.50 16.51 -2.96
CA PHE A 58 18.48 16.75 -1.51
C PHE A 58 19.81 17.31 -1.01
N SER A 59 20.92 16.84 -1.58
CA SER A 59 22.26 17.14 -1.06
C SER A 59 23.09 18.06 -1.96
N ARG A 60 22.45 18.84 -2.86
CA ARG A 60 23.14 19.79 -3.76
C ARG A 60 24.20 20.62 -2.99
N PRO A 61 25.47 20.62 -3.42
CA PRO A 61 26.48 21.49 -2.84
C PRO A 61 26.23 22.96 -3.23
N PRO A 62 26.55 23.92 -2.35
CA PRO A 62 26.28 25.34 -2.60
C PRO A 62 27.04 25.92 -3.81
N SER A 63 28.18 25.31 -4.18
CA SER A 63 29.01 25.67 -5.34
C SER A 63 28.35 25.34 -6.69
N SER A 64 27.49 24.31 -6.75
CA SER A 64 26.99 23.78 -8.01
C SER A 64 25.98 24.73 -8.67
N LYS A 65 26.27 25.23 -9.88
CA LYS A 65 25.37 26.08 -10.69
C LYS A 65 24.10 25.36 -11.17
N PHE A 66 24.12 24.02 -11.21
CA PHE A 66 22.96 23.20 -11.53
C PHE A 66 21.93 23.29 -10.39
N THR A 67 20.70 23.73 -10.67
CA THR A 67 19.69 23.97 -9.62
C THR A 67 18.97 22.69 -9.20
N ARG A 68 18.31 22.71 -8.04
CA ARG A 68 17.49 21.56 -7.57
C ARG A 68 16.28 21.31 -8.48
N VAL A 69 15.68 22.38 -9.02
CA VAL A 69 14.57 22.28 -9.98
C VAL A 69 15.03 21.62 -11.28
N GLN A 70 16.17 22.02 -11.82
CA GLN A 70 16.73 21.40 -13.03
C GLN A 70 17.10 19.92 -12.82
N ARG A 71 17.59 19.55 -11.62
CA ARG A 71 17.79 18.14 -11.25
C ARG A 71 16.49 17.36 -11.24
N CYS A 72 15.47 17.91 -10.58
CA CYS A 72 14.14 17.31 -10.52
C CYS A 72 13.54 17.13 -11.92
N THR A 73 13.69 18.11 -12.82
CA THR A 73 13.23 17.99 -14.20
C THR A 73 13.98 16.90 -14.96
N CYS A 74 15.30 16.77 -14.77
CA CYS A 74 16.05 15.68 -15.39
C CYS A 74 15.63 14.30 -14.86
N CYS A 75 15.37 14.15 -13.56
CA CYS A 75 14.83 12.91 -13.00
C CYS A 75 13.47 12.58 -13.61
N PHE A 76 12.58 13.57 -13.70
CA PHE A 76 11.25 13.38 -14.28
C PHE A 76 11.33 12.92 -15.74
N VAL A 77 12.16 13.57 -16.56
CA VAL A 77 12.38 13.17 -17.95
C VAL A 77 12.99 11.76 -18.03
N LEU A 78 13.91 11.39 -17.14
CA LEU A 78 14.48 10.05 -17.09
C LEU A 78 13.42 8.98 -16.78
N ILE A 79 12.52 9.21 -15.81
CA ILE A 79 11.43 8.28 -15.49
C ILE A 79 10.56 8.07 -16.73
N ILE A 80 10.11 9.15 -17.36
CA ILE A 80 9.18 9.08 -18.49
C ILE A 80 9.83 8.41 -19.71
N ILE A 81 11.10 8.70 -20.00
CA ILE A 81 11.84 8.03 -21.06
C ILE A 81 12.07 6.54 -20.73
N SER A 82 12.40 6.22 -19.48
CA SER A 82 12.58 4.82 -19.04
C SER A 82 11.27 4.05 -19.21
N MET A 83 10.12 4.62 -18.82
CA MET A 83 8.79 4.04 -19.06
C MET A 83 8.49 3.82 -20.55
N PHE A 84 8.80 4.81 -21.39
CA PHE A 84 8.61 4.72 -22.84
C PHE A 84 9.47 3.62 -23.48
N LEU A 85 10.78 3.60 -23.16
CA LEU A 85 11.70 2.57 -23.66
C LEU A 85 11.31 1.18 -23.16
N ASN A 86 10.76 1.08 -21.94
CA ASN A 86 10.28 -0.17 -21.37
C ASN A 86 9.08 -0.71 -22.17
N ILE A 87 8.06 0.13 -22.45
CA ILE A 87 6.92 -0.26 -23.31
C ILE A 87 7.41 -0.71 -24.69
N MET A 88 8.29 0.06 -25.32
CA MET A 88 8.81 -0.26 -26.65
C MET A 88 9.56 -1.59 -26.67
N TYR A 89 10.31 -1.89 -25.60
CA TYR A 89 11.01 -3.17 -25.46
C TYR A 89 10.05 -4.36 -25.32
N TYR A 90 8.94 -4.21 -24.59
CA TYR A 90 7.91 -5.25 -24.49
C TYR A 90 7.21 -5.51 -25.84
N ASP A 91 7.11 -4.50 -26.70
CA ASP A 91 6.55 -4.66 -28.06
C ASP A 91 7.49 -5.50 -28.94
N LEU A 92 8.78 -5.17 -28.97
CA LEU A 92 9.82 -5.92 -29.69
C LEU A 92 9.97 -7.37 -29.19
N LYS A 93 9.76 -7.58 -27.89
CA LYS A 93 9.82 -8.91 -27.30
C LYS A 93 8.63 -9.78 -27.71
N ASN A 94 7.43 -9.20 -27.81
CA ASN A 94 6.24 -9.95 -28.25
C ASN A 94 6.43 -10.56 -29.65
N GLU A 95 7.18 -9.91 -30.55
CA GLU A 95 7.48 -10.42 -31.89
C GLU A 95 8.54 -11.54 -31.90
N SER A 96 9.44 -11.57 -30.90
CA SER A 96 10.57 -12.51 -30.86
C SER A 96 10.32 -13.76 -30.00
N THR A 97 9.26 -13.80 -29.20
CA THR A 97 8.99 -14.90 -28.24
C THR A 97 8.21 -16.09 -28.85
N THR A 98 8.24 -16.26 -30.18
CA THR A 98 7.73 -17.49 -30.82
C THR A 98 8.67 -18.69 -30.58
N THR A 99 9.87 -18.49 -30.03
CA THR A 99 10.81 -19.58 -29.74
C THR A 99 11.53 -19.38 -28.39
N ASN A 100 11.41 -20.40 -27.53
CA ASN A 100 12.22 -20.69 -26.32
C ASN A 100 11.67 -20.21 -24.97
N SER A 101 10.90 -21.09 -24.32
CA SER A 101 10.55 -21.06 -22.90
C SER A 101 11.73 -21.52 -22.05
N THR A 102 12.39 -20.59 -21.34
CA THR A 102 13.28 -20.92 -20.22
C THR A 102 12.54 -20.70 -18.90
N SER A 103 12.69 -21.63 -17.97
CA SER A 103 12.07 -21.62 -16.64
C SER A 103 12.61 -20.45 -15.80
N SER A 104 11.80 -19.41 -15.63
CA SER A 104 12.13 -18.27 -14.78
C SER A 104 11.69 -18.54 -13.35
N ILE A 105 12.56 -18.22 -12.40
CA ILE A 105 12.24 -18.21 -10.97
C ILE A 105 11.26 -17.06 -10.73
N SER A 106 10.05 -17.40 -10.29
CA SER A 106 9.00 -16.45 -9.92
C SER A 106 8.88 -16.37 -8.39
N LEU A 107 8.97 -15.16 -7.86
CA LEU A 107 8.63 -14.83 -6.47
C LEU A 107 7.22 -14.23 -6.48
N SER A 108 6.25 -14.96 -5.95
CA SER A 108 4.86 -14.49 -5.85
C SER A 108 4.64 -13.75 -4.54
N PHE A 109 4.36 -12.44 -4.64
CA PHE A 109 3.84 -11.62 -3.54
C PHE A 109 2.36 -11.36 -3.79
N GLY A 110 1.48 -12.13 -3.16
CA GLY A 110 0.03 -12.05 -3.41
C GLY A 110 -0.32 -12.24 -4.89
N SER A 111 -1.14 -11.35 -5.45
CA SER A 111 -1.54 -11.39 -6.87
C SER A 111 -0.42 -10.97 -7.85
N VAL A 112 0.78 -10.62 -7.36
CA VAL A 112 1.89 -10.09 -8.17
C VAL A 112 3.04 -11.10 -8.21
N SER A 113 3.31 -11.67 -9.38
CA SER A 113 4.46 -12.57 -9.59
C SER A 113 5.65 -11.79 -10.16
N ILE A 114 6.66 -11.53 -9.32
CA ILE A 114 7.92 -10.93 -9.75
C ILE A 114 8.76 -12.03 -10.41
N THR A 115 9.07 -11.87 -11.69
CA THR A 115 9.96 -12.81 -12.41
C THR A 115 11.33 -12.17 -12.60
N SER A 116 12.40 -12.97 -12.47
CA SER A 116 13.78 -12.51 -12.68
C SER A 116 14.00 -11.88 -14.05
N GLU A 117 13.28 -12.35 -15.06
CA GLU A 117 13.27 -11.81 -16.41
C GLU A 117 12.82 -10.34 -16.46
N GLN A 118 11.80 -9.96 -15.70
CA GLN A 118 11.30 -8.57 -15.65
C GLN A 118 12.35 -7.64 -15.05
N VAL A 119 13.08 -8.10 -14.03
CA VAL A 119 14.15 -7.35 -13.38
C VAL A 119 15.29 -7.09 -14.36
N ILE A 120 15.71 -8.11 -15.13
CA ILE A 120 16.77 -7.96 -16.13
C ILE A 120 16.37 -6.96 -17.22
N ILE A 121 15.12 -7.04 -17.70
CA ILE A 121 14.59 -6.09 -18.68
C ILE A 121 14.63 -4.66 -18.12
N GLY A 122 14.18 -4.47 -16.88
CA GLY A 122 14.21 -3.17 -16.21
C GLY A 122 15.61 -2.58 -16.14
N ILE A 123 16.63 -3.40 -15.81
CA ILE A 123 18.03 -2.97 -15.75
C ILE A 123 18.56 -2.55 -17.14
N ILE A 124 18.29 -3.34 -18.17
CA ILE A 124 18.77 -3.07 -19.54
C ILE A 124 18.14 -1.79 -20.08
N VAL A 125 16.82 -1.63 -19.93
CA VAL A 125 16.09 -0.45 -20.40
C VAL A 125 16.60 0.80 -19.70
N GLU A 126 16.83 0.73 -18.40
CA GLU A 126 17.36 1.85 -17.63
C GLU A 126 18.76 2.25 -18.11
N LEU A 127 19.62 1.29 -18.45
CA LEU A 127 20.93 1.58 -19.03
C LEU A 127 20.84 2.37 -20.34
N PHE A 128 19.85 2.06 -21.19
CA PHE A 128 19.59 2.82 -22.41
C PHE A 128 19.01 4.22 -22.12
N ALA A 129 18.12 4.34 -21.12
CA ALA A 129 17.54 5.61 -20.69
C ALA A 129 18.58 6.58 -20.08
N LEU A 130 19.72 6.06 -19.60
CA LEU A 130 20.82 6.89 -19.10
C LEU A 130 21.48 7.75 -20.19
N ILE A 131 21.49 7.32 -21.45
CA ILE A 131 22.15 8.07 -22.54
C ILE A 131 21.52 9.46 -22.75
N PRO A 132 20.20 9.58 -23.04
CA PRO A 132 19.56 10.88 -23.23
C PRO A 132 19.55 11.73 -21.95
N SER A 133 19.42 11.11 -20.77
CA SER A 133 19.45 11.85 -19.51
C SER A 133 20.83 12.44 -19.19
N LEU A 134 21.93 11.76 -19.56
CA LEU A 134 23.28 12.33 -19.42
C LEU A 134 23.50 13.53 -20.33
N LEU A 135 22.96 13.50 -21.56
CA LEU A 135 23.01 14.65 -22.47
C LEU A 135 22.28 15.87 -21.88
N LEU A 136 21.09 15.66 -21.32
CA LEU A 136 20.33 16.70 -20.62
C LEU A 136 21.10 17.27 -19.42
N VAL A 137 21.68 16.41 -18.59
CA VAL A 137 22.47 16.83 -17.43
C VAL A 137 23.69 17.64 -17.86
N GLN A 138 24.41 17.23 -18.91
CA GLN A 138 25.54 17.99 -19.45
C GLN A 138 25.11 19.35 -19.99
N LEU A 139 23.95 19.41 -20.64
CA LEU A 139 23.39 20.66 -21.17
C LEU A 139 23.09 21.64 -20.02
N PHE A 140 22.36 21.21 -18.98
CA PHE A 140 22.06 22.06 -17.83
C PHE A 140 23.30 22.45 -17.02
N ARG A 141 24.29 21.57 -16.86
CA ARG A 141 25.54 21.86 -16.14
C ARG A 141 26.41 22.90 -16.85
N ARG A 142 26.34 22.98 -18.19
CA ARG A 142 27.12 23.94 -18.99
C ARG A 142 26.43 25.30 -19.15
N LEU A 143 25.21 25.48 -18.65
CA LEU A 143 24.48 26.75 -18.71
C LEU A 143 25.12 27.82 -17.81
N ARG A 144 25.27 29.03 -18.35
CA ARG A 144 25.66 30.21 -17.59
C ARG A 144 24.44 30.92 -16.99
N SER A 145 24.55 31.38 -15.73
CA SER A 145 23.51 32.21 -15.11
C SER A 145 23.36 33.57 -15.81
N ARG A 146 22.13 34.04 -16.00
CA ARG A 146 21.79 35.36 -16.60
C ARG A 146 22.21 36.53 -15.69
N GLN A 147 22.12 36.34 -14.39
CA GLN A 147 22.59 37.29 -13.36
C GLN A 147 23.46 36.50 -12.39
N GLN A 148 24.66 36.99 -12.09
CA GLN A 148 25.32 36.62 -10.84
C GLN A 148 24.35 37.08 -9.74
N GLN A 149 23.61 36.15 -9.13
CA GLN A 149 22.84 36.49 -7.94
C GLN A 149 23.88 36.84 -6.87
N ILE A 150 24.08 38.13 -6.71
CA ILE A 150 24.78 38.71 -5.58
C ILE A 150 24.04 38.17 -4.36
N SER A 151 24.71 37.38 -3.52
CA SER A 151 24.11 36.86 -2.28
C SER A 151 23.54 38.04 -1.46
N PRO A 152 22.51 37.84 -0.62
CA PRO A 152 21.98 38.91 0.24
C PRO A 152 23.08 39.60 1.05
N LEU A 153 24.09 38.83 1.46
CA LEU A 153 25.34 39.27 2.07
C LEU A 153 26.14 40.22 1.16
N ARG A 154 26.30 39.87 -0.12
CA ARG A 154 27.02 40.66 -1.12
C ARG A 154 26.21 41.90 -1.56
N GLN A 155 24.88 41.86 -1.50
CA GLN A 155 24.00 43.02 -1.68
C GLN A 155 24.13 43.97 -0.48
N ALA A 156 24.21 43.44 0.74
CA ALA A 156 24.49 44.23 1.94
C ALA A 156 25.88 44.88 1.88
N LEU A 157 26.91 44.15 1.43
CA LEU A 157 28.26 44.68 1.21
C LEU A 157 28.29 45.76 0.13
N TYR A 158 27.55 45.60 -0.98
CA TYR A 158 27.41 46.63 -2.01
C TYR A 158 26.71 47.88 -1.48
N LYS A 159 25.69 47.72 -0.63
CA LYS A 159 24.95 48.82 0.01
C LYS A 159 25.79 49.55 1.07
N MET A 160 26.75 48.86 1.67
CA MET A 160 27.79 49.43 2.53
C MET A 160 28.90 50.14 1.73
N LYS A 161 29.24 49.63 0.54
CA LYS A 161 30.21 50.26 -0.37
C LYS A 161 29.63 51.51 -1.05
N SER A 162 28.34 51.53 -1.36
CA SER A 162 27.66 52.67 -2.00
C SER A 162 27.53 53.93 -1.13
N SER A 163 27.95 53.90 0.14
CA SER A 163 28.11 55.12 0.96
C SER A 163 29.48 55.78 0.81
N LEU A 164 30.40 55.21 0.02
CA LEU A 164 31.76 55.71 -0.19
C LEU A 164 32.11 55.66 -1.69
N SER A 165 32.03 56.82 -2.33
CA SER A 165 32.61 57.17 -3.64
C SER A 165 31.84 56.79 -4.91
N ASP A 166 31.11 57.79 -5.43
CA ASP A 166 30.97 58.07 -6.87
C ASP A 166 32.33 58.50 -7.42
N LYS A 167 32.92 57.70 -8.33
CA LYS A 167 33.60 58.11 -9.58
C LYS A 167 34.55 57.04 -10.11
N ASP A 168 34.61 57.01 -11.43
CA ASP A 168 35.63 56.42 -12.30
C ASP A 168 35.45 54.94 -12.70
N ILE A 169 34.70 54.81 -13.80
CA ILE A 169 34.64 53.66 -14.70
C ILE A 169 35.70 53.90 -15.78
N ASP A 170 36.78 53.11 -15.81
CA ASP A 170 37.17 52.29 -16.97
C ASP A 170 38.54 51.64 -16.78
N GLU A 171 38.75 50.55 -17.53
CA GLU A 171 40.01 49.83 -17.76
C GLU A 171 40.49 48.80 -16.71
N ASN A 172 40.01 47.55 -16.83
CA ASN A 172 40.88 46.41 -17.20
C ASN A 172 40.10 45.08 -17.19
N LYS A 173 39.76 44.58 -18.39
CA LYS A 173 39.23 43.22 -18.59
C LYS A 173 40.29 42.34 -19.25
N ASN A 174 41.17 41.74 -18.45
CA ASN A 174 41.90 40.55 -18.89
C ASN A 174 41.29 39.30 -18.23
N LYS A 175 40.28 38.74 -18.90
CA LYS A 175 39.67 37.45 -18.52
C LYS A 175 40.54 36.30 -19.00
N HIS A 176 41.10 35.55 -18.06
CA HIS A 176 41.58 34.20 -18.33
C HIS A 176 40.40 33.31 -18.76
N LYS A 177 40.59 32.58 -19.86
CA LYS A 177 39.60 31.67 -20.46
C LYS A 177 39.44 30.42 -19.60
N SER A 178 38.21 30.03 -19.27
CA SER A 178 37.91 28.69 -18.76
C SER A 178 36.61 28.12 -19.35
N GLY A 179 36.74 27.01 -20.08
CA GLY A 179 35.67 26.06 -20.40
C GLY A 179 34.65 26.47 -21.48
N LEU A 180 34.12 25.46 -22.18
CA LEU A 180 33.06 25.57 -23.19
C LEU A 180 31.70 25.84 -22.48
N THR A 181 31.44 27.10 -22.10
CA THR A 181 30.21 27.50 -21.39
C THR A 181 29.12 27.94 -22.37
N LEU A 182 27.89 27.44 -22.19
CA LEU A 182 26.73 27.81 -23.00
C LEU A 182 26.12 29.14 -22.52
N ALA A 183 25.58 29.92 -23.45
CA ALA A 183 24.94 31.20 -23.16
C ALA A 183 23.64 31.00 -22.36
N TRP A 184 23.22 32.03 -21.60
CA TRP A 184 22.11 31.94 -20.66
C TRP A 184 20.75 31.58 -21.30
N TRP A 185 20.52 31.97 -22.55
CA TRP A 185 19.26 31.72 -23.28
C TRP A 185 19.06 30.24 -23.67
N TRP A 186 20.13 29.42 -23.62
CA TRP A 186 20.04 27.97 -23.81
C TRP A 186 19.15 27.28 -22.77
N ILE A 187 18.80 27.96 -21.67
CA ILE A 187 17.80 27.47 -20.71
C ILE A 187 16.44 27.22 -21.36
N PHE A 188 16.00 28.07 -22.28
CA PHE A 188 14.72 27.92 -22.97
C PHE A 188 14.75 26.72 -23.93
N ILE A 189 15.88 26.53 -24.61
CA ILE A 189 16.10 25.36 -25.48
C ILE A 189 16.11 24.08 -24.64
N ALA A 190 16.78 24.09 -23.48
CA ALA A 190 16.84 22.96 -22.56
C ALA A 190 15.46 22.49 -22.11
N TYR A 191 14.63 23.43 -21.63
CA TYR A 191 13.28 23.13 -21.17
C TYR A 191 12.34 22.77 -22.33
N GLY A 192 12.48 23.44 -23.49
CA GLY A 192 11.73 23.06 -24.70
C GLY A 192 12.01 21.62 -25.12
N LEU A 193 13.27 21.20 -25.11
CA LEU A 193 13.67 19.82 -25.41
C LEU A 193 13.12 18.83 -24.37
N CYS A 194 13.12 19.18 -23.09
CA CYS A 194 12.51 18.34 -22.04
C CYS A 194 11.01 18.16 -22.26
N ILE A 195 10.28 19.22 -22.60
CA ILE A 195 8.82 19.17 -22.85
C ILE A 195 8.52 18.32 -24.08
N ILE A 196 9.31 18.46 -25.16
CA ILE A 196 9.13 17.65 -26.37
C ILE A 196 9.38 16.17 -26.07
N LEU A 197 10.47 15.84 -25.39
CA LEU A 197 10.78 14.45 -25.02
C LEU A 197 9.66 13.84 -24.17
N VAL A 198 9.20 14.56 -23.14
CA VAL A 198 8.10 14.10 -22.28
C VAL A 198 6.80 13.95 -23.06
N GLY A 199 6.44 14.93 -23.89
CA GLY A 199 5.22 14.90 -24.69
C GLY A 199 5.20 13.71 -25.65
N VAL A 200 6.29 13.50 -26.40
CA VAL A 200 6.42 12.35 -27.31
C VAL A 200 6.33 11.04 -26.53
N SER A 201 7.08 10.89 -25.44
CA SER A 201 7.06 9.67 -24.63
C SER A 201 5.67 9.38 -24.06
N ILE A 202 4.96 10.37 -23.52
CA ILE A 202 3.61 10.20 -22.96
C ILE A 202 2.63 9.76 -24.06
N LEU A 203 2.67 10.38 -25.24
CA LEU A 203 1.80 10.00 -26.36
C LEU A 203 1.97 8.52 -26.74
N PHE A 204 3.21 8.05 -26.86
CA PHE A 204 3.49 6.64 -27.15
C PHE A 204 3.11 5.71 -25.99
N ILE A 205 3.33 6.13 -24.75
CA ILE A 205 2.93 5.36 -23.57
C ILE A 205 1.41 5.16 -23.54
N ILE A 206 0.62 6.20 -23.82
CA ILE A 206 -0.84 6.10 -23.84
C ILE A 206 -1.30 5.23 -25.02
N ALA A 207 -0.77 5.50 -26.23
CA ALA A 207 -1.18 4.77 -27.43
C ALA A 207 -0.95 3.25 -27.28
N ARG A 208 0.21 2.85 -26.78
CA ARG A 208 0.53 1.42 -26.57
C ARG A 208 -0.01 0.85 -25.26
N GLY A 209 -0.19 1.68 -24.24
CA GLY A 209 -0.74 1.28 -22.96
C GLY A 209 -2.20 0.82 -23.05
N ILE A 210 -2.99 1.39 -23.97
CA ILE A 210 -4.38 0.96 -24.23
C ILE A 210 -4.45 -0.43 -24.86
N GLU A 211 -3.43 -0.84 -25.62
CA GLU A 211 -3.36 -2.17 -26.25
C GLU A 211 -2.95 -3.27 -25.25
N PHE A 212 -2.42 -2.91 -24.08
CA PHE A 212 -1.95 -3.88 -23.09
C PHE A 212 -3.12 -4.39 -22.24
N GLY A 213 -3.37 -5.71 -22.29
CA GLY A 213 -4.25 -6.38 -21.34
C GLY A 213 -3.63 -6.47 -19.94
N ASP A 214 -4.46 -6.76 -18.93
CA ASP A 214 -4.12 -6.74 -17.50
C ASP A 214 -2.79 -7.45 -17.15
N SER A 215 -2.58 -8.63 -17.71
CA SER A 215 -1.39 -9.43 -17.43
C SER A 215 -0.11 -8.79 -17.97
N LYS A 216 -0.14 -8.16 -19.16
CA LYS A 216 1.03 -7.48 -19.74
C LYS A 216 1.34 -6.20 -18.97
N THR A 217 0.30 -5.45 -18.59
CA THR A 217 0.43 -4.22 -17.80
C THR A 217 1.08 -4.48 -16.45
N GLN A 218 0.71 -5.56 -15.77
CA GLN A 218 1.36 -5.98 -14.52
C GLN A 218 2.86 -6.28 -14.72
N LYS A 219 3.22 -7.07 -15.73
CA LYS A 219 4.62 -7.41 -16.01
C LYS A 219 5.46 -6.16 -16.35
N TRP A 220 4.89 -5.27 -17.16
CA TRP A 220 5.49 -4.00 -17.53
C TRP A 220 5.75 -3.10 -16.31
N LEU A 221 4.75 -2.95 -15.43
CA LEU A 221 4.87 -2.13 -14.23
C LEU A 221 5.97 -2.65 -13.28
N ILE A 222 6.06 -3.98 -13.09
CA ILE A 222 7.12 -4.58 -12.26
C ILE A 222 8.51 -4.33 -12.86
N SER A 223 8.64 -4.39 -14.20
CA SER A 223 9.89 -4.09 -14.90
C SER A 223 10.32 -2.62 -14.71
N ILE A 224 9.38 -1.67 -14.75
CA ILE A 224 9.70 -0.26 -14.47
C ILE A 224 10.16 -0.07 -13.03
N ILE A 225 9.42 -0.61 -12.05
CA ILE A 225 9.74 -0.44 -10.63
C ILE A 225 11.12 -1.04 -10.34
N SER A 226 11.37 -2.27 -10.77
CA SER A 226 12.66 -2.93 -10.58
C SER A 226 13.82 -2.18 -11.27
N GLY A 227 13.59 -1.63 -12.47
CA GLY A 227 14.55 -0.76 -13.17
C GLY A 227 14.90 0.51 -12.40
N LEU A 228 13.90 1.20 -11.84
CA LEU A 228 14.10 2.41 -11.03
C LEU A 228 14.90 2.12 -9.76
N PHE A 229 14.58 1.04 -9.04
CA PHE A 229 15.34 0.64 -7.84
C PHE A 229 16.78 0.28 -8.19
N SER A 230 17.01 -0.43 -9.29
CA SER A 230 18.37 -0.71 -9.77
C SER A 230 19.12 0.56 -10.15
N SER A 231 18.44 1.56 -10.75
CA SER A 231 19.03 2.86 -11.07
C SER A 231 19.54 3.59 -9.82
N ILE A 232 18.70 3.65 -8.80
CA ILE A 232 18.96 4.40 -7.56
C ILE A 232 20.03 3.72 -6.71
N LEU A 233 19.95 2.39 -6.55
CA LEU A 233 20.78 1.66 -5.59
C LEU A 233 22.05 1.07 -6.19
N LEU A 234 22.05 0.73 -7.49
CA LEU A 234 23.15 -0.01 -8.11
C LEU A 234 23.88 0.84 -9.17
N THR A 235 23.20 1.25 -10.25
CA THR A 235 23.91 1.79 -11.42
C THR A 235 24.53 3.16 -11.17
N GLN A 236 23.84 4.07 -10.46
CA GLN A 236 24.36 5.40 -10.16
C GLN A 236 25.50 5.40 -9.12
N PRO A 237 25.39 4.72 -7.97
CA PRO A 237 26.50 4.61 -7.02
C PRO A 237 27.73 3.93 -7.63
N LEU A 238 27.54 2.85 -8.41
CA LEU A 238 28.63 2.13 -9.05
C LEU A 238 29.38 3.02 -10.05
N LYS A 239 28.66 3.79 -10.87
CA LYS A 239 29.25 4.80 -11.76
C LYS A 239 30.11 5.81 -10.98
N ILE A 240 29.59 6.32 -9.85
CA ILE A 240 30.27 7.35 -9.05
C ILE A 240 31.53 6.77 -8.41
N LEU A 241 31.46 5.56 -7.87
CA LEU A 241 32.58 4.86 -7.26
C LEU A 241 33.67 4.58 -8.32
N CYS A 242 33.30 4.08 -9.50
CA CYS A 242 34.24 3.86 -10.61
C CYS A 242 34.94 5.16 -11.05
N LEU A 243 34.20 6.26 -11.18
CA LEU A 243 34.79 7.56 -11.51
C LEU A 243 35.69 8.09 -10.39
N ALA A 244 35.27 7.96 -9.13
CA ALA A 244 36.07 8.41 -7.99
C ALA A 244 37.38 7.63 -7.86
N ILE A 245 37.35 6.29 -8.05
CA ILE A 245 38.57 5.45 -8.09
C ILE A 245 39.46 5.84 -9.27
N PHE A 246 38.89 6.03 -10.46
CA PHE A 246 39.65 6.44 -11.65
C PHE A 246 40.37 7.78 -11.42
N PHE A 247 39.68 8.79 -10.89
CA PHE A 247 40.30 10.07 -10.57
C PHE A 247 41.30 9.99 -9.41
N ALA A 248 41.03 9.17 -8.39
CA ALA A 248 41.96 8.98 -7.27
C ALA A 248 43.26 8.27 -7.70
N TYR A 249 43.19 7.37 -8.69
CA TYR A 249 44.36 6.65 -9.21
C TYR A 249 45.11 7.45 -10.28
N PHE A 250 44.40 8.02 -11.26
CA PHE A 250 45.01 8.61 -12.46
C PHE A 250 45.22 10.12 -12.39
N CYS A 251 44.43 10.85 -11.60
CA CYS A 251 44.48 12.31 -11.50
C CYS A 251 45.05 12.81 -10.17
N ARG A 252 45.98 12.06 -9.58
CA ARG A 252 46.63 12.37 -8.29
C ARG A 252 47.38 13.71 -8.26
N ASN A 253 47.71 14.29 -9.41
CA ASN A 253 48.62 15.44 -9.53
C ASN A 253 47.99 16.74 -10.06
N SER A 254 46.66 16.82 -10.19
CA SER A 254 46.02 18.05 -10.65
C SER A 254 45.75 18.97 -9.47
N ASN A 255 46.62 19.97 -9.29
CA ASN A 255 46.43 21.13 -8.41
C ASN A 255 45.22 22.01 -8.81
N ASP A 256 44.37 21.56 -9.74
CA ASP A 256 43.14 22.24 -10.14
C ASP A 256 41.98 21.79 -9.24
N ASP A 257 42.01 22.24 -7.98
CA ASP A 257 40.80 22.31 -7.16
C ASP A 257 39.83 23.29 -7.85
N LYS A 258 39.07 22.81 -8.83
CA LYS A 258 38.07 23.59 -9.59
C LYS A 258 37.11 24.32 -8.65
N GLU A 259 36.78 23.71 -7.52
CA GLU A 259 35.94 24.30 -6.48
C GLU A 259 36.63 25.48 -5.78
N ALA A 260 37.90 25.34 -5.37
CA ALA A 260 38.66 26.46 -4.78
C ALA A 260 38.81 27.60 -5.80
N ASN A 261 39.06 27.29 -7.07
CA ASN A 261 39.16 28.30 -8.12
C ASN A 261 37.81 28.96 -8.44
N GLU A 262 36.68 28.25 -8.37
CA GLU A 262 35.34 28.81 -8.60
C GLU A 262 34.90 29.73 -7.45
N TYR A 263 35.20 29.38 -6.20
CA TYR A 263 35.01 30.27 -5.05
C TYR A 263 35.98 31.47 -5.05
N LEU A 264 37.21 31.31 -5.55
CA LEU A 264 38.19 32.39 -5.66
C LEU A 264 37.88 33.35 -6.80
N ASP A 265 37.38 32.88 -7.94
CA ASP A 265 36.98 33.70 -9.09
C ASP A 265 35.75 34.57 -8.77
N ASP A 266 34.78 34.03 -8.02
CA ASP A 266 33.65 34.84 -7.51
C ASP A 266 34.06 35.83 -6.41
N ASN A 267 35.19 35.61 -5.71
CA ASN A 267 35.71 36.44 -4.62
C ASN A 267 36.90 37.34 -5.00
N GLN A 268 37.38 37.31 -6.26
CA GLN A 268 38.38 38.26 -6.72
C GLN A 268 37.74 39.66 -6.84
N VAL A 269 37.78 40.38 -5.73
CA VAL A 269 37.70 41.84 -5.74
C VAL A 269 39.01 42.31 -6.37
N ASN A 270 38.95 42.82 -7.60
CA ASN A 270 40.04 43.67 -8.09
C ASN A 270 40.08 44.87 -7.13
N LEU A 271 41.18 44.97 -6.39
CA LEU A 271 41.50 46.14 -5.60
C LEU A 271 41.73 47.31 -6.57
N ASP A 272 41.22 48.49 -6.23
CA ASP A 272 41.47 49.72 -7.01
C ASP A 272 42.98 50.06 -6.95
N ASN A 273 43.49 50.90 -7.85
CA ASN A 273 44.93 51.19 -8.01
C ASN A 273 45.63 51.72 -6.74
N ASP A 274 44.84 52.15 -5.77
CA ASP A 274 45.21 52.73 -4.48
C ASP A 274 45.08 51.74 -3.31
N GLU A 275 44.68 50.50 -3.57
CA GLU A 275 44.68 49.40 -2.60
C GLU A 275 45.78 48.35 -2.93
N GLU A 276 46.88 48.38 -2.17
CA GLU A 276 47.95 47.38 -2.27
C GLU A 276 47.60 46.17 -1.38
N TYR A 277 47.73 44.94 -1.91
CA TYR A 277 47.62 43.73 -1.10
C TYR A 277 48.55 43.84 0.12
N LEU A 278 48.02 43.66 1.33
CA LEU A 278 48.73 43.68 2.62
C LEU A 278 49.95 42.74 2.71
N HIS A 279 50.15 41.89 1.71
CA HIS A 279 51.29 41.00 1.55
C HIS A 279 52.00 41.22 0.21
N SER A 280 52.20 42.49 -0.16
CA SER A 280 53.28 42.91 -1.05
C SER A 280 54.60 42.73 -0.31
N LYS A 281 55.54 42.06 -0.96
CA LYS A 281 56.76 41.48 -0.39
C LYS A 281 57.72 42.60 0.06
N LYS A 282 57.54 43.14 1.27
CA LYS A 282 58.55 43.97 1.94
C LYS A 282 59.29 43.16 2.99
N ASN A 283 60.52 42.78 2.63
CA ASN A 283 61.55 42.42 3.59
C ASN A 283 61.71 43.57 4.60
N ASN A 284 61.28 43.36 5.84
CA ASN A 284 62.04 43.77 7.02
C ASN A 284 61.38 43.24 8.30
N ARG A 285 62.25 42.75 9.18
CA ARG A 285 61.93 42.19 10.49
C ARG A 285 61.45 43.30 11.43
N LEU A 286 60.16 43.34 11.73
CA LEU A 286 59.62 43.90 12.97
C LEU A 286 58.25 43.26 13.18
N PHE A 287 58.16 42.41 14.22
CA PHE A 287 56.91 41.82 14.67
C PHE A 287 56.02 42.94 15.22
N THR A 288 55.18 43.52 14.37
CA THR A 288 54.03 44.31 14.81
C THR A 288 52.98 43.35 15.33
N TYR A 289 52.66 43.47 16.62
CA TYR A 289 51.50 42.83 17.23
C TYR A 289 50.25 43.24 16.44
N ARG A 290 49.71 42.30 15.63
CA ARG A 290 48.39 42.45 15.03
C ARG A 290 47.37 42.25 16.14
N PRO A 291 46.48 43.22 16.44
CA PRO A 291 45.40 42.98 17.38
C PRO A 291 44.57 41.79 16.88
N PRO A 292 44.12 40.88 17.76
CA PRO A 292 43.27 39.79 17.34
C PRO A 292 42.00 40.39 16.72
N ILE A 293 41.80 40.11 15.43
CA ILE A 293 40.54 40.43 14.74
C ILE A 293 39.44 39.76 15.56
N ARG A 294 38.48 40.53 16.10
CA ARG A 294 37.33 39.99 16.83
C ARG A 294 36.68 38.90 15.98
N ALA A 295 36.63 37.68 16.53
CA ALA A 295 36.26 36.47 15.80
C ALA A 295 34.79 36.41 15.33
N ASN A 296 33.91 37.31 15.80
CA ASN A 296 32.53 37.37 15.33
C ASN A 296 32.38 38.40 14.20
N ARG A 297 32.54 37.88 12.97
CA ARG A 297 32.31 38.59 11.71
C ARG A 297 30.84 38.68 11.28
N LEU A 298 29.92 37.95 11.94
CA LEU A 298 28.51 37.91 11.55
C LEU A 298 27.65 38.86 12.39
N ASN A 299 26.77 39.60 11.71
CA ASN A 299 25.81 40.50 12.34
C ASN A 299 24.72 39.67 13.07
N GLU A 300 24.14 40.18 14.16
CA GLU A 300 23.12 39.45 14.94
C GLU A 300 21.93 39.03 14.08
N ALA A 301 21.54 39.87 13.12
CA ALA A 301 20.48 39.59 12.14
C ALA A 301 20.82 38.40 11.21
N GLU A 302 22.10 38.21 10.85
CA GLU A 302 22.54 37.10 10.00
C GLU A 302 22.51 35.78 10.76
N VAL A 303 22.88 35.81 12.04
CA VAL A 303 22.79 34.66 12.94
C VAL A 303 21.33 34.27 13.15
N MET A 304 20.43 35.24 13.35
CA MET A 304 18.98 34.97 13.44
C MET A 304 18.42 34.37 12.15
N CYS A 305 18.79 34.90 10.99
CA CYS A 305 18.35 34.36 9.68
C CYS A 305 18.86 32.93 9.45
N ALA A 306 20.11 32.64 9.79
CA ALA A 306 20.68 31.30 9.70
C ALA A 306 19.97 30.30 10.65
N ARG A 307 19.61 30.74 11.86
CA ARG A 307 18.85 29.94 12.83
C ARG A 307 17.43 29.64 12.33
N ASP A 308 16.71 30.63 11.81
CA ASP A 308 15.35 30.42 11.26
C ASP A 308 15.35 29.44 10.08
N ARG A 309 16.33 29.58 9.16
CA ARG A 309 16.51 28.63 8.06
C ARG A 309 16.78 27.22 8.58
N ARG A 310 17.62 27.07 9.60
CA ARG A 310 17.96 25.77 10.19
C ARG A 310 16.74 25.12 10.86
N LEU A 311 15.92 25.90 11.58
CA LEU A 311 14.68 25.40 12.18
C LEU A 311 13.71 24.89 11.12
N LYS A 312 13.53 25.64 10.02
CA LYS A 312 12.72 25.19 8.88
C LYS A 312 13.23 23.89 8.25
N GLU A 313 14.55 23.76 8.07
CA GLU A 313 15.15 22.51 7.57
C GLU A 313 14.88 21.32 8.49
N ILE A 314 15.00 21.49 9.82
CA ILE A 314 14.72 20.43 10.80
C ILE A 314 13.23 20.04 10.76
N GLN A 315 12.32 21.02 10.73
CA GLN A 315 10.89 20.77 10.62
C GLN A 315 10.54 20.02 9.33
N MET A 316 11.09 20.43 8.19
CA MET A 316 10.87 19.76 6.91
C MET A 316 11.33 18.29 6.94
N TRP A 317 12.49 18.00 7.55
CA TRP A 317 12.96 16.61 7.70
C TRP A 317 12.06 15.78 8.62
N SER A 318 11.50 16.35 9.69
CA SER A 318 10.51 15.65 10.52
C SER A 318 9.25 15.31 9.74
N ILE A 319 8.71 16.28 8.99
CA ILE A 319 7.51 16.10 8.15
C ILE A 319 7.74 15.02 7.09
N ILE A 320 8.89 15.03 6.41
CA ILE A 320 9.22 14.01 5.40
C ILE A 320 9.28 12.62 6.03
N ARG A 321 9.94 12.49 7.19
CA ARG A 321 10.05 11.22 7.92
C ARG A 321 8.67 10.71 8.34
N GLU A 322 7.82 11.58 8.91
CA GLU A 322 6.44 11.22 9.29
C GLU A 322 5.62 10.81 8.07
N THR A 323 5.71 11.56 6.97
CA THR A 323 5.01 11.24 5.71
C THR A 323 5.39 9.86 5.18
N LEU A 324 6.70 9.51 5.20
CA LEU A 324 7.16 8.19 4.78
C LEU A 324 6.61 7.07 5.67
N LEU A 325 6.54 7.29 6.99
CA LEU A 325 5.94 6.34 7.93
C LEU A 325 4.45 6.13 7.66
N TYR A 326 3.69 7.21 7.40
CA TYR A 326 2.27 7.11 7.06
C TYR A 326 2.03 6.37 5.73
N ILE A 327 2.87 6.62 4.71
CA ILE A 327 2.79 5.89 3.43
C ILE A 327 3.02 4.40 3.66
N CYS A 328 4.02 4.04 4.46
CA CYS A 328 4.29 2.64 4.81
C CYS A 328 3.11 2.02 5.57
N PHE A 329 2.57 2.70 6.58
CA PHE A 329 1.41 2.22 7.33
C PHE A 329 0.17 2.02 6.45
N LEU A 330 -0.16 2.99 5.59
CA LEU A 330 -1.29 2.87 4.66
C LEU A 330 -1.10 1.73 3.67
N SER A 331 0.13 1.52 3.19
CA SER A 331 0.43 0.38 2.31
C SER A 331 0.20 -0.96 3.01
N LEU A 332 0.61 -1.10 4.27
CA LEU A 332 0.36 -2.31 5.07
C LEU A 332 -1.13 -2.52 5.31
N LEU A 333 -1.85 -1.47 5.71
CA LEU A 333 -3.30 -1.53 5.91
C LEU A 333 -4.02 -1.93 4.61
N TYR A 334 -3.62 -1.39 3.48
CA TYR A 334 -4.16 -1.77 2.18
C TYR A 334 -3.91 -3.25 1.86
N THR A 335 -2.70 -3.76 2.14
CA THR A 335 -2.42 -5.19 1.94
C THR A 335 -3.29 -6.10 2.80
N VAL A 336 -3.54 -5.74 4.06
CA VAL A 336 -4.38 -6.54 4.98
C VAL A 336 -5.85 -6.54 4.55
N ILE A 337 -6.38 -5.40 4.11
CA ILE A 337 -7.76 -5.31 3.63
C ILE A 337 -7.91 -6.12 2.34
N PHE A 338 -7.01 -5.91 1.37
CA PHE A 338 -7.13 -6.54 0.07
C PHE A 338 -6.83 -8.05 0.12
N SER A 339 -5.95 -8.52 1.01
CA SER A 339 -5.70 -9.96 1.18
C SER A 339 -6.94 -10.72 1.66
N ASN A 340 -7.78 -10.06 2.45
CA ASN A 340 -9.00 -10.67 3.00
C ASN A 340 -10.21 -10.53 2.05
N CYS A 341 -10.13 -9.66 1.04
CA CYS A 341 -11.19 -9.49 0.05
C CYS A 341 -11.05 -10.49 -1.10
N GLN A 342 -11.89 -11.54 -1.11
CA GLN A 342 -11.96 -12.46 -2.23
C GLN A 342 -12.94 -11.96 -3.31
N SER A 343 -12.46 -11.81 -4.55
CA SER A 343 -13.23 -11.29 -5.70
C SER A 343 -14.53 -12.09 -5.96
N ASN A 344 -14.50 -13.41 -5.76
CA ASN A 344 -15.62 -14.30 -6.09
C ASN A 344 -16.73 -14.36 -5.02
N SER A 345 -16.51 -13.77 -3.85
CA SER A 345 -17.46 -13.81 -2.72
C SER A 345 -18.84 -13.27 -3.10
N TYR A 346 -18.89 -12.12 -3.79
CA TYR A 346 -20.13 -11.52 -4.27
C TYR A 346 -20.88 -12.42 -5.24
N SER A 347 -20.17 -12.99 -6.22
CA SER A 347 -20.79 -13.87 -7.24
C SER A 347 -21.38 -15.14 -6.62
N GLN A 348 -20.72 -15.72 -5.61
CA GLN A 348 -21.23 -16.88 -4.90
C GLN A 348 -22.48 -16.55 -4.08
N VAL A 349 -22.47 -15.45 -3.32
CA VAL A 349 -23.65 -15.01 -2.56
C VAL A 349 -24.83 -14.73 -3.49
N LYS A 350 -24.59 -14.00 -4.60
CA LYS A 350 -25.63 -13.69 -5.58
C LYS A 350 -26.20 -14.95 -6.24
N HIS A 351 -25.35 -15.94 -6.52
CA HIS A 351 -25.80 -17.23 -7.03
C HIS A 351 -26.71 -17.94 -6.02
N LEU A 352 -26.27 -18.06 -4.77
CA LEU A 352 -27.03 -18.74 -3.71
C LEU A 352 -28.35 -18.04 -3.39
N GLN A 353 -28.38 -16.69 -3.38
CA GLN A 353 -29.59 -15.91 -3.24
C GLN A 353 -30.61 -16.24 -4.35
N ASN A 354 -30.18 -16.14 -5.61
CA ASN A 354 -31.06 -16.45 -6.72
C ASN A 354 -31.48 -17.94 -6.76
N TYR A 355 -30.63 -18.84 -6.26
CA TYR A 355 -30.86 -20.27 -6.29
C TYR A 355 -31.84 -20.74 -5.19
N LEU A 356 -31.70 -20.23 -3.97
CA LEU A 356 -32.52 -20.64 -2.83
C LEU A 356 -33.81 -19.80 -2.68
N LEU A 357 -33.77 -18.52 -3.07
CA LEU A 357 -34.91 -17.60 -2.83
C LEU A 357 -35.88 -17.52 -4.01
N ASN A 358 -35.37 -17.56 -5.24
CA ASN A 358 -36.19 -17.43 -6.45
C ASN A 358 -36.45 -18.82 -7.03
N SER A 359 -37.72 -19.22 -7.09
CA SER A 359 -38.10 -20.44 -7.77
C SER A 359 -38.35 -20.17 -9.26
N ARG A 360 -38.17 -21.19 -10.09
CA ARG A 360 -38.58 -21.11 -11.51
C ARG A 360 -40.10 -21.19 -11.67
N GLN A 361 -40.80 -21.69 -10.64
CA GLN A 361 -42.27 -21.67 -10.56
C GLN A 361 -42.72 -20.44 -9.77
N MET A 362 -43.54 -19.60 -10.41
CA MET A 362 -43.98 -18.28 -9.91
C MET A 362 -44.69 -18.30 -8.55
N ASP A 363 -45.22 -19.44 -8.11
CA ASP A 363 -46.01 -19.57 -6.88
C ASP A 363 -45.22 -20.03 -5.65
N ASP A 364 -43.95 -20.45 -5.81
CA ASP A 364 -43.11 -21.01 -4.75
C ASP A 364 -41.89 -20.12 -4.42
N ASP A 365 -42.01 -18.80 -4.56
CA ASP A 365 -40.94 -17.86 -4.20
C ASP A 365 -40.85 -17.66 -2.68
N TYR A 366 -39.65 -17.83 -2.10
CA TYR A 366 -39.46 -17.67 -0.65
C TYR A 366 -39.80 -16.25 -0.18
N THR A 367 -39.49 -15.24 -0.99
CA THR A 367 -39.69 -13.82 -0.63
C THR A 367 -41.15 -13.37 -0.60
N LYS A 368 -42.08 -14.19 -1.13
CA LYS A 368 -43.50 -13.87 -1.24
C LYS A 368 -44.39 -14.74 -0.35
N ILE A 369 -43.79 -15.49 0.59
CA ILE A 369 -44.54 -16.36 1.49
C ILE A 369 -45.42 -15.50 2.42
N SER A 370 -46.73 -15.71 2.35
CA SER A 370 -47.72 -14.97 3.15
C SER A 370 -48.58 -15.87 4.05
N THR A 371 -48.60 -17.18 3.78
CA THR A 371 -49.41 -18.16 4.53
C THR A 371 -48.57 -19.36 4.97
N ILE A 372 -48.98 -20.02 6.06
CA ILE A 372 -48.32 -21.23 6.58
C ILE A 372 -48.31 -22.34 5.53
N ASN A 373 -49.40 -22.51 4.77
CA ASN A 373 -49.49 -23.51 3.72
C ASN A 373 -48.51 -23.23 2.56
N GLN A 374 -48.34 -21.95 2.17
CA GLN A 374 -47.32 -21.58 1.18
C GLN A 374 -45.90 -21.89 1.68
N TYR A 375 -45.63 -21.67 2.97
CA TYR A 375 -44.34 -22.03 3.57
C TYR A 375 -44.06 -23.54 3.49
N TRP A 376 -45.05 -24.38 3.83
CA TRP A 376 -44.93 -25.83 3.71
C TRP A 376 -44.78 -26.30 2.26
N ASN A 377 -45.55 -25.73 1.32
CA ASN A 377 -45.40 -26.02 -0.11
C ASN A 377 -43.99 -25.67 -0.61
N TRP A 378 -43.46 -24.52 -0.22
CA TRP A 378 -42.09 -24.12 -0.54
C TRP A 378 -41.07 -25.10 0.05
N LEU A 379 -41.24 -25.51 1.32
CA LEU A 379 -40.36 -26.49 1.96
C LEU A 379 -40.34 -27.83 1.22
N GLU A 380 -41.51 -28.38 0.91
CA GLU A 380 -41.65 -29.71 0.31
C GLU A 380 -41.20 -29.75 -1.16
N ASN A 381 -41.55 -28.73 -1.95
CA ASN A 381 -41.31 -28.74 -3.40
C ASN A 381 -39.98 -28.11 -3.79
N SER A 382 -39.67 -26.92 -3.26
CA SER A 382 -38.52 -26.13 -3.68
C SER A 382 -37.30 -26.35 -2.77
N PHE A 383 -37.48 -26.33 -1.45
CA PHE A 383 -36.35 -26.39 -0.52
C PHE A 383 -35.67 -27.77 -0.52
N ILE A 384 -36.43 -28.87 -0.36
CA ILE A 384 -35.88 -30.24 -0.36
C ILE A 384 -35.15 -30.58 -1.67
N SER A 385 -35.71 -30.14 -2.81
CA SER A 385 -35.11 -30.40 -4.11
C SER A 385 -33.80 -29.63 -4.30
N ASN A 386 -33.66 -28.46 -3.69
CA ASN A 386 -32.46 -27.63 -3.74
C ASN A 386 -31.33 -28.13 -2.83
N ILE A 387 -31.63 -28.59 -1.61
CA ILE A 387 -30.59 -28.95 -0.61
C ILE A 387 -29.88 -30.30 -0.88
N ARG A 388 -30.37 -31.10 -1.83
CA ARG A 388 -29.78 -32.40 -2.20
C ARG A 388 -29.65 -32.52 -3.71
N ALA A 389 -28.48 -32.95 -4.18
CA ALA A 389 -28.25 -33.26 -5.58
C ALA A 389 -29.30 -34.24 -6.14
N GLN A 390 -30.03 -33.80 -7.16
CA GLN A 390 -31.02 -34.61 -7.87
C GLN A 390 -30.35 -35.48 -8.93
N GLU A 391 -31.12 -36.42 -9.47
CA GLU A 391 -30.75 -37.22 -10.63
C GLU A 391 -30.37 -36.34 -11.82
N TRP A 392 -29.53 -36.89 -12.69
CA TRP A 392 -29.16 -36.23 -13.93
C TRP A 392 -30.33 -36.19 -14.92
N TYR A 393 -30.22 -35.37 -15.97
CA TYR A 393 -31.26 -35.23 -17.00
C TYR A 393 -31.58 -36.57 -17.72
N ASN A 394 -30.67 -37.53 -17.65
CA ASN A 394 -30.79 -38.88 -18.21
C ASN A 394 -31.27 -39.92 -17.17
N GLY A 395 -31.66 -39.50 -15.96
CA GLY A 395 -32.10 -40.40 -14.88
C GLY A 395 -30.98 -41.10 -14.12
N ASP A 396 -29.71 -40.80 -14.41
CA ASP A 396 -28.60 -41.39 -13.68
C ASP A 396 -28.48 -40.78 -12.28
N ALA A 397 -28.16 -41.62 -11.30
CA ALA A 397 -27.87 -41.16 -9.94
C ALA A 397 -26.60 -40.29 -9.91
N PRO A 398 -26.56 -39.22 -9.09
CA PRO A 398 -25.41 -38.33 -8.98
C PRO A 398 -24.28 -38.98 -8.16
N LYS A 399 -23.51 -39.89 -8.79
CA LYS A 399 -22.36 -40.57 -8.18
C LYS A 399 -21.32 -39.55 -7.69
N ASN A 400 -20.74 -39.79 -6.51
CA ASN A 400 -19.75 -38.94 -5.82
C ASN A 400 -20.21 -37.52 -5.46
N LEU A 401 -21.50 -37.20 -5.62
CA LEU A 401 -22.08 -35.92 -5.22
C LEU A 401 -22.96 -36.07 -3.96
N SER A 402 -22.72 -37.12 -3.17
CA SER A 402 -23.38 -37.31 -1.88
C SER A 402 -23.00 -36.19 -0.91
N GLY A 403 -23.97 -35.32 -0.61
CA GLY A 403 -23.77 -34.14 0.22
C GLY A 403 -23.54 -32.84 -0.55
N PHE A 404 -23.60 -32.85 -1.88
CA PHE A 404 -23.73 -31.61 -2.66
C PHE A 404 -25.20 -31.19 -2.74
N ILE A 405 -25.42 -29.87 -2.82
CA ILE A 405 -26.72 -29.32 -3.16
C ILE A 405 -26.98 -29.53 -4.66
N ASN A 406 -28.19 -29.23 -5.13
CA ASN A 406 -28.57 -29.51 -6.52
C ASN A 406 -27.91 -28.60 -7.57
N ASP A 407 -27.13 -27.59 -7.15
CA ASP A 407 -26.19 -26.87 -8.02
C ASP A 407 -24.99 -27.75 -8.47
N LYS A 408 -24.77 -28.89 -7.79
CA LYS A 408 -23.67 -29.85 -8.01
C LYS A 408 -22.27 -29.23 -7.84
N SER A 409 -22.18 -28.05 -7.25
CA SER A 409 -20.96 -27.28 -7.08
C SER A 409 -20.67 -27.01 -5.61
N SER A 410 -21.70 -26.72 -4.81
CA SER A 410 -21.58 -26.41 -3.39
C SER A 410 -21.87 -27.65 -2.55
N ARG A 411 -20.96 -27.97 -1.64
CA ARG A 411 -21.10 -29.07 -0.70
C ARG A 411 -21.73 -28.60 0.60
N LEU A 412 -22.78 -29.26 1.04
CA LEU A 412 -23.37 -29.08 2.36
C LEU A 412 -22.44 -29.70 3.42
N ILE A 413 -22.10 -28.91 4.43
CA ILE A 413 -21.31 -29.35 5.58
C ILE A 413 -22.29 -29.66 6.72
N GLY A 414 -22.25 -30.90 7.19
CA GLY A 414 -23.20 -31.40 8.19
C GLY A 414 -24.58 -31.65 7.58
N TRP A 415 -25.60 -31.05 8.19
CA TRP A 415 -26.98 -31.12 7.75
C TRP A 415 -27.66 -29.76 7.98
N VAL A 416 -28.78 -29.55 7.29
CA VAL A 416 -29.63 -28.40 7.53
C VAL A 416 -30.37 -28.61 8.85
N THR A 417 -30.51 -27.54 9.63
CA THR A 417 -31.34 -27.52 10.85
C THR A 417 -32.47 -26.52 10.67
N MET A 418 -33.68 -26.90 11.07
CA MET A 418 -34.86 -26.03 11.15
C MET A 418 -35.24 -25.91 12.62
N ARG A 419 -35.07 -24.70 13.16
CA ARG A 419 -35.35 -24.36 14.55
C ARG A 419 -36.60 -23.51 14.64
N GLN A 420 -37.51 -23.88 15.53
CA GLN A 420 -38.74 -23.16 15.79
C GLN A 420 -38.73 -22.56 17.19
N LEU A 421 -39.24 -21.33 17.26
CA LEU A 421 -39.51 -20.61 18.48
C LEU A 421 -41.01 -20.38 18.62
N ARG A 422 -41.51 -20.70 19.81
CA ARG A 422 -42.93 -20.73 20.15
C ARG A 422 -43.16 -20.02 21.48
N ILE A 423 -44.36 -19.47 21.65
CA ILE A 423 -44.82 -18.91 22.91
C ILE A 423 -45.77 -19.85 23.65
N ILE A 424 -45.87 -19.69 24.97
CA ILE A 424 -46.80 -20.43 25.82
C ILE A 424 -48.25 -20.09 25.47
N SER A 425 -49.11 -21.11 25.50
CA SER A 425 -50.54 -21.00 25.26
C SER A 425 -51.30 -20.47 26.49
N ASP A 426 -51.34 -19.16 26.69
CA ASP A 426 -52.11 -18.57 27.78
C ASP A 426 -53.57 -18.26 27.39
N LEU A 427 -54.49 -18.46 28.34
CA LEU A 427 -55.88 -18.00 28.25
C LEU A 427 -55.90 -16.46 28.21
N CYS A 428 -56.72 -15.89 27.32
CA CYS A 428 -56.85 -14.45 27.24
C CYS A 428 -57.32 -13.84 28.57
N PRO A 429 -56.99 -12.57 28.86
CA PRO A 429 -57.60 -11.86 29.97
C PRO A 429 -59.13 -11.84 29.82
N VAL A 430 -59.81 -12.00 30.96
CA VAL A 430 -61.20 -12.45 31.14
C VAL A 430 -62.26 -11.72 30.28
N HIS A 431 -62.01 -10.48 29.85
CA HIS A 431 -62.95 -9.68 29.05
C HIS A 431 -63.12 -10.15 27.59
N VAL A 432 -62.31 -11.10 27.10
CA VAL A 432 -62.34 -11.62 25.71
C VAL A 432 -62.60 -13.13 25.65
N ASN A 433 -62.62 -13.82 26.80
CA ASN A 433 -62.71 -15.28 26.89
C ASN A 433 -64.06 -15.87 26.45
N GLU A 434 -65.12 -15.06 26.34
CA GLU A 434 -66.43 -15.52 25.88
C GLU A 434 -66.48 -15.74 24.36
N ILE A 435 -65.54 -15.16 23.59
CA ILE A 435 -65.51 -15.22 22.12
C ILE A 435 -64.22 -15.87 21.60
N ILE A 436 -63.09 -15.68 22.30
CA ILE A 436 -61.77 -16.17 21.86
C ILE A 436 -61.09 -16.88 23.02
N SER A 437 -60.81 -18.18 22.82
CA SER A 437 -60.19 -19.02 23.85
C SER A 437 -58.65 -18.95 23.88
N THR A 438 -58.00 -18.44 22.83
CA THR A 438 -56.53 -18.42 22.70
C THR A 438 -56.01 -17.05 22.28
N CYS A 439 -55.08 -16.51 23.07
CA CYS A 439 -54.47 -15.21 22.79
C CYS A 439 -53.16 -15.36 22.01
N ARG A 440 -52.90 -14.40 21.12
CA ARG A 440 -51.66 -14.30 20.35
C ARG A 440 -50.86 -13.11 20.84
N TYR A 441 -49.82 -13.36 21.63
CA TYR A 441 -48.87 -12.33 22.08
C TYR A 441 -47.67 -12.27 21.15
N ASP A 442 -46.97 -11.14 21.11
CA ASP A 442 -45.65 -11.09 20.49
C ASP A 442 -44.63 -11.91 21.29
N TYR A 443 -43.52 -12.27 20.63
CA TYR A 443 -42.45 -13.01 21.28
C TYR A 443 -41.74 -12.16 22.33
N SER A 444 -41.47 -12.75 23.49
CA SER A 444 -40.61 -12.22 24.53
C SER A 444 -39.86 -13.36 25.20
N PHE A 445 -38.68 -13.09 25.77
CA PHE A 445 -37.92 -14.11 26.49
C PHE A 445 -38.67 -14.70 27.70
N SER A 446 -39.64 -13.96 28.26
CA SER A 446 -40.46 -14.40 29.39
C SER A 446 -41.61 -15.34 29.01
N ASN A 447 -42.16 -15.22 27.80
CA ASN A 447 -43.30 -16.03 27.34
C ASN A 447 -42.90 -17.14 26.34
N GLU A 448 -41.59 -17.38 26.17
CA GLU A 448 -41.07 -18.49 25.37
C GLU A 448 -41.48 -19.84 25.98
N ASP A 449 -42.00 -20.74 25.14
CA ASP A 449 -42.33 -22.10 25.56
C ASP A 449 -41.07 -22.97 25.61
N LYS A 450 -40.85 -23.61 26.76
CA LYS A 450 -39.69 -24.45 27.06
C LYS A 450 -40.08 -25.88 27.45
N ASN A 451 -41.36 -26.23 27.32
CA ASN A 451 -41.86 -27.55 27.69
C ASN A 451 -41.49 -28.60 26.64
N SER A 452 -41.45 -29.87 27.04
CA SER A 452 -41.26 -30.98 26.11
C SER A 452 -42.61 -31.60 25.75
N TYR A 453 -42.86 -31.77 24.45
CA TYR A 453 -44.11 -32.31 23.94
C TYR A 453 -43.90 -33.62 23.17
N LYS A 454 -45.00 -34.33 22.96
CA LYS A 454 -45.09 -35.41 21.98
C LYS A 454 -45.59 -34.86 20.63
N PRO A 455 -45.43 -35.62 19.54
CA PRO A 455 -45.90 -35.20 18.22
C PRO A 455 -47.35 -34.71 18.22
N GLY A 456 -47.58 -33.54 17.62
CA GLY A 456 -48.87 -32.85 17.63
C GLY A 456 -49.08 -31.87 18.78
N TRP A 457 -48.01 -31.46 19.50
CA TRP A 457 -48.07 -30.55 20.65
C TRP A 457 -48.95 -31.07 21.79
N VAL A 458 -48.92 -32.39 22.01
CA VAL A 458 -49.71 -33.07 23.04
C VAL A 458 -48.79 -33.53 24.18
N VAL A 459 -49.27 -33.46 25.41
CA VAL A 459 -48.53 -33.91 26.61
C VAL A 459 -48.70 -35.42 26.85
N ASN A 460 -49.84 -35.98 26.46
CA ASN A 460 -50.19 -37.39 26.64
C ASN A 460 -49.71 -38.27 25.47
N GLU A 461 -49.43 -39.54 25.74
CA GLU A 461 -48.97 -40.49 24.73
C GLU A 461 -50.04 -40.78 23.66
N THR A 462 -49.66 -40.60 22.40
CA THR A 462 -50.39 -41.13 21.24
C THR A 462 -49.94 -42.56 20.96
N MET A 463 -50.88 -43.46 20.61
CA MET A 463 -50.56 -44.86 20.24
C MET A 463 -49.76 -45.02 18.93
N GLN A 464 -49.42 -43.92 18.24
CA GLN A 464 -48.69 -43.95 16.96
C GLN A 464 -47.18 -43.84 17.18
N THR A 465 -46.42 -44.75 16.56
CA THR A 465 -44.95 -44.73 16.58
C THR A 465 -44.41 -43.90 15.42
N TYR A 466 -43.90 -42.70 15.72
CA TYR A 466 -43.21 -41.83 14.77
C TYR A 466 -41.71 -42.09 14.72
N SER A 467 -41.05 -41.58 13.68
CA SER A 467 -39.58 -41.64 13.56
C SER A 467 -38.89 -40.88 14.70
N SER A 468 -37.66 -41.28 15.02
CA SER A 468 -36.89 -40.65 16.10
C SER A 468 -36.62 -39.16 15.85
N SER A 469 -36.41 -38.76 14.59
CA SER A 469 -36.21 -37.36 14.20
C SER A 469 -37.44 -36.49 14.46
N ILE A 470 -38.64 -37.01 14.17
CA ILE A 470 -39.91 -36.32 14.45
C ILE A 470 -40.14 -36.24 15.95
N ASN A 471 -39.92 -37.33 16.71
CA ASN A 471 -40.09 -37.27 18.16
C ASN A 471 -39.15 -36.24 18.80
N GLN A 472 -37.90 -36.16 18.33
CA GLN A 472 -36.93 -35.18 18.84
C GLN A 472 -37.34 -33.74 18.52
N SER A 473 -38.06 -33.48 17.41
CA SER A 473 -38.45 -32.13 17.02
C SER A 473 -39.56 -31.50 17.85
N PHE A 474 -40.19 -32.25 18.77
CA PHE A 474 -41.16 -31.73 19.75
C PHE A 474 -40.56 -31.59 21.15
N ILE A 475 -39.26 -31.89 21.32
CA ILE A 475 -38.53 -31.74 22.58
C ILE A 475 -37.76 -30.42 22.52
N TYR A 476 -37.87 -29.61 23.57
CA TYR A 476 -37.17 -28.33 23.66
C TYR A 476 -35.68 -28.57 23.93
N SER A 477 -34.82 -27.96 23.10
CA SER A 477 -33.36 -28.00 23.26
C SER A 477 -32.85 -26.66 23.76
N THR A 478 -31.96 -26.69 24.76
CA THR A 478 -31.41 -25.46 25.34
C THR A 478 -30.28 -24.88 24.50
N SER A 479 -29.93 -23.62 24.74
CA SER A 479 -28.81 -22.93 24.08
C SER A 479 -27.48 -23.70 24.15
N LYS A 480 -27.23 -24.41 25.26
CA LYS A 480 -25.97 -25.15 25.47
C LYS A 480 -25.94 -26.46 24.68
N ASP A 481 -27.11 -27.05 24.43
CA ASP A 481 -27.20 -28.31 23.67
C ASP A 481 -27.08 -28.05 22.17
N LEU A 482 -27.53 -26.88 21.71
CA LEU A 482 -27.53 -26.48 20.31
C LEU A 482 -26.30 -25.65 19.89
N ASP A 483 -25.50 -25.13 20.84
CA ASP A 483 -24.43 -24.16 20.60
C ASP A 483 -24.87 -22.96 19.74
N THR A 484 -26.10 -22.50 19.94
CA THR A 484 -26.72 -21.41 19.19
C THR A 484 -26.69 -20.09 19.95
N TYR A 485 -26.76 -18.99 19.20
CA TYR A 485 -26.81 -17.63 19.73
C TYR A 485 -28.19 -16.99 19.48
N ILE A 486 -28.44 -15.85 20.15
CA ILE A 486 -29.66 -15.05 19.99
C ILE A 486 -29.73 -14.53 18.55
N TYR A 487 -30.84 -14.79 17.87
CA TYR A 487 -31.03 -14.33 16.50
C TYR A 487 -31.84 -13.02 16.49
N VAL A 488 -31.36 -12.01 15.76
CA VAL A 488 -32.06 -10.73 15.61
C VAL A 488 -32.72 -10.72 14.24
N GLY A 489 -34.05 -10.74 14.22
CA GLY A 489 -34.86 -10.55 13.02
C GLY A 489 -35.29 -9.09 12.85
N ASP A 490 -36.11 -8.83 11.83
CA ASP A 490 -36.61 -7.49 11.53
C ASP A 490 -37.74 -7.09 12.50
N HIS A 491 -38.52 -8.07 12.98
CA HIS A 491 -39.68 -7.85 13.83
C HIS A 491 -39.52 -8.36 15.27
N GLY A 492 -38.46 -9.12 15.57
CA GLY A 492 -38.23 -9.63 16.91
C GLY A 492 -36.79 -10.03 17.19
N THR A 493 -36.46 -10.11 18.47
CA THR A 493 -35.23 -10.75 18.94
C THR A 493 -35.58 -12.09 19.55
N TYR A 494 -34.89 -13.12 19.11
CA TYR A 494 -35.26 -14.51 19.30
C TYR A 494 -34.22 -15.25 20.15
N GLY A 495 -34.69 -15.99 21.15
CA GLY A 495 -33.84 -16.81 22.01
C GLY A 495 -33.00 -17.82 21.24
N SER A 496 -31.93 -18.29 21.88
CA SER A 496 -31.03 -19.29 21.31
C SER A 496 -31.61 -20.71 21.35
N GLY A 497 -32.45 -21.05 22.32
CA GLY A 497 -33.10 -22.36 22.41
C GLY A 497 -34.20 -22.59 21.35
N GLY A 498 -34.91 -23.70 21.46
CA GLY A 498 -36.10 -23.97 20.67
C GLY A 498 -36.28 -25.44 20.30
N TYR A 499 -37.28 -25.69 19.45
CA TYR A 499 -37.59 -27.01 18.92
C TYR A 499 -36.89 -27.19 17.59
N VAL A 500 -36.13 -28.28 17.42
CA VAL A 500 -35.24 -28.44 16.25
C VAL A 500 -35.58 -29.70 15.47
N TYR A 501 -35.79 -29.54 14.18
CA TYR A 501 -35.84 -30.62 13.21
C TYR A 501 -34.57 -30.62 12.34
N GLU A 502 -33.95 -31.78 12.19
CA GLU A 502 -32.71 -31.93 11.42
C GLU A 502 -32.98 -32.68 10.11
N PHE A 503 -32.54 -32.12 8.98
CA PHE A 503 -32.74 -32.72 7.66
C PHE A 503 -31.71 -33.83 7.36
N ARG A 504 -31.84 -34.95 8.08
CA ARG A 504 -31.01 -36.16 7.90
C ARG A 504 -31.67 -37.17 6.95
N GLY A 505 -30.88 -37.78 6.08
CA GLY A 505 -31.33 -38.87 5.20
C GLY A 505 -31.50 -38.49 3.73
N ARG A 506 -32.25 -39.32 2.98
CA ARG A 506 -32.52 -39.17 1.54
C ARG A 506 -33.68 -38.20 1.31
N SER A 507 -33.77 -37.61 0.11
CA SER A 507 -34.84 -36.67 -0.26
C SER A 507 -36.25 -37.24 -0.05
N VAL A 508 -36.48 -38.51 -0.39
CA VAL A 508 -37.78 -39.19 -0.21
C VAL A 508 -38.16 -39.32 1.27
N ASP A 509 -37.19 -39.68 2.12
CA ASP A 509 -37.40 -39.80 3.57
C ASP A 509 -37.67 -38.41 4.19
N LEU A 510 -37.02 -37.36 3.68
CA LEU A 510 -37.26 -35.98 4.11
C LEU A 510 -38.65 -35.48 3.72
N GLN A 511 -39.11 -35.78 2.50
CA GLN A 511 -40.42 -35.37 2.02
C GLN A 511 -41.56 -36.06 2.78
N SER A 512 -41.41 -37.35 3.10
CA SER A 512 -42.38 -38.06 3.93
C SER A 512 -42.40 -37.55 5.37
N ASN A 513 -41.25 -37.24 5.97
CA ASN A 513 -41.19 -36.66 7.31
C ASN A 513 -41.78 -35.23 7.35
N LEU A 514 -41.54 -34.40 6.33
CA LEU A 514 -42.11 -33.05 6.26
C LEU A 514 -43.63 -33.07 6.14
N SER A 515 -44.18 -33.92 5.26
CA SER A 515 -45.63 -34.08 5.16
C SER A 515 -46.27 -34.58 6.47
N GLN A 516 -45.57 -35.42 7.23
CA GLN A 516 -46.00 -35.81 8.58
C GLN A 516 -45.93 -34.63 9.57
N LEU A 517 -44.86 -33.84 9.56
CA LEU A 517 -44.75 -32.64 10.41
C LEU A 517 -45.82 -31.59 10.10
N HIS A 518 -46.17 -31.45 8.82
CA HIS A 518 -47.26 -30.59 8.38
C HIS A 518 -48.61 -31.11 8.90
N ALA A 519 -48.88 -32.41 8.78
CA ALA A 519 -50.11 -33.03 9.32
C ALA A 519 -50.20 -32.95 10.85
N LEU A 520 -49.07 -32.99 11.54
CA LEU A 520 -48.97 -32.82 12.99
C LEU A 520 -49.05 -31.36 13.45
N GLY A 521 -49.12 -30.39 12.53
CA GLY A 521 -49.17 -28.97 12.85
C GLY A 521 -47.91 -28.49 13.59
N TRP A 522 -46.72 -28.95 13.17
CA TRP A 522 -45.46 -28.51 13.80
C TRP A 522 -45.37 -26.98 13.82
N ILE A 523 -45.72 -26.31 12.72
CA ILE A 523 -45.92 -24.85 12.66
C ILE A 523 -47.40 -24.55 12.84
N ASP A 524 -47.71 -23.83 13.93
CA ASP A 524 -49.07 -23.37 14.22
C ASP A 524 -49.11 -21.91 14.69
N ASN A 525 -50.28 -21.48 15.16
CA ASN A 525 -50.57 -20.11 15.61
C ASN A 525 -49.69 -19.59 16.76
N GLN A 526 -49.01 -20.47 17.51
CA GLN A 526 -48.12 -20.09 18.62
C GLN A 526 -46.68 -19.92 18.17
N THR A 527 -46.37 -20.33 16.95
CA THR A 527 -45.06 -20.11 16.34
C THR A 527 -44.82 -18.62 16.16
N ARG A 528 -43.60 -18.17 16.45
CA ARG A 528 -43.18 -16.77 16.25
C ARG A 528 -42.00 -16.62 15.30
N ALA A 529 -41.10 -17.60 15.28
CA ALA A 529 -40.05 -17.65 14.29
C ALA A 529 -39.71 -19.09 13.93
N VAL A 530 -39.38 -19.28 12.66
CA VAL A 530 -38.73 -20.50 12.16
C VAL A 530 -37.44 -20.08 11.48
N ILE A 531 -36.33 -20.66 11.90
CA ILE A 531 -34.98 -20.33 11.44
C ILE A 531 -34.38 -21.60 10.84
N ILE A 532 -34.05 -21.55 9.56
CA ILE A 532 -33.32 -22.61 8.87
C ILE A 532 -31.87 -22.19 8.73
N GLN A 533 -30.95 -23.04 9.19
CA GLN A 533 -29.51 -22.78 9.11
C GLN A 533 -28.81 -23.91 8.36
N LEU A 534 -27.89 -23.53 7.47
CA LEU A 534 -27.05 -24.47 6.75
C LEU A 534 -25.71 -23.84 6.38
N SER A 535 -24.68 -24.68 6.30
CA SER A 535 -23.31 -24.28 5.93
C SER A 535 -22.90 -24.94 4.63
N LEU A 536 -22.50 -24.13 3.66
CA LEU A 536 -22.07 -24.59 2.33
C LEU A 536 -20.57 -24.32 2.16
N TYR A 537 -19.89 -25.20 1.43
CA TYR A 537 -18.53 -25.00 0.99
C TYR A 537 -18.44 -25.23 -0.51
N ASN A 538 -17.97 -24.23 -1.25
CA ASN A 538 -17.73 -24.36 -2.68
C ASN A 538 -16.24 -24.64 -2.93
N PRO A 539 -15.85 -25.87 -3.31
CA PRO A 539 -14.46 -26.23 -3.55
C PRO A 539 -13.83 -25.52 -4.76
N ASN A 540 -14.62 -25.04 -5.73
CA ASN A 540 -14.08 -24.37 -6.91
C ASN A 540 -13.54 -22.97 -6.59
N VAL A 541 -14.14 -22.30 -5.61
CA VAL A 541 -13.73 -20.97 -5.14
C VAL A 541 -13.16 -20.99 -3.73
N GLN A 542 -13.08 -22.16 -3.10
CA GLN A 542 -12.56 -22.39 -1.74
C GLN A 542 -13.22 -21.50 -0.67
N LEU A 543 -14.52 -21.24 -0.81
CA LEU A 543 -15.23 -20.29 0.04
C LEU A 543 -16.40 -20.97 0.75
N PHE A 544 -16.46 -20.76 2.07
CA PHE A 544 -17.56 -21.19 2.92
C PHE A 544 -18.66 -20.15 2.87
N THR A 545 -19.92 -20.57 2.97
CA THR A 545 -21.06 -19.68 3.07
C THR A 545 -22.02 -20.20 4.12
N SER A 546 -22.25 -19.40 5.15
CA SER A 546 -23.32 -19.63 6.12
C SER A 546 -24.61 -19.03 5.55
N VAL A 547 -25.68 -19.83 5.49
CA VAL A 547 -26.99 -19.38 5.04
C VAL A 547 -27.98 -19.53 6.19
N SER A 548 -28.67 -18.45 6.50
CA SER A 548 -29.74 -18.40 7.50
C SER A 548 -31.01 -17.87 6.86
N LEU A 549 -32.08 -18.66 6.85
CA LEU A 549 -33.40 -18.26 6.38
C LEU A 549 -34.30 -18.11 7.60
N LEU A 550 -34.88 -16.93 7.80
CA LEU A 550 -35.79 -16.63 8.90
C LEU A 550 -37.19 -16.37 8.35
N VAL A 551 -38.19 -17.01 8.95
CA VAL A 551 -39.60 -16.68 8.77
C VAL A 551 -40.19 -16.25 10.11
N GLU A 552 -40.64 -15.00 10.18
CA GLU A 552 -41.26 -14.39 11.35
C GLU A 552 -42.79 -14.45 11.22
N PHE A 553 -43.45 -14.94 12.25
CA PHE A 553 -44.89 -15.02 12.37
C PHE A 553 -45.34 -14.00 13.41
N LEU A 554 -45.93 -12.90 12.96
CA LEU A 554 -46.39 -11.83 13.85
C LEU A 554 -47.67 -12.23 14.59
N SER A 555 -47.90 -11.63 15.76
CA SER A 555 -49.16 -11.80 16.52
C SER A 555 -50.40 -11.41 15.72
N THR A 556 -50.27 -10.46 14.78
CA THR A 556 -51.31 -10.00 13.85
C THR A 556 -51.70 -11.06 12.81
N GLY A 557 -50.89 -12.12 12.64
CA GLY A 557 -51.08 -13.17 11.65
C GLY A 557 -50.34 -12.93 10.33
N ALA A 558 -49.63 -11.82 10.18
CA ALA A 558 -48.74 -11.60 9.04
C ALA A 558 -47.46 -12.45 9.14
N ILE A 559 -46.94 -12.85 7.98
CA ILE A 559 -45.73 -13.67 7.85
C ILE A 559 -44.71 -12.89 7.04
N TYR A 560 -43.48 -12.79 7.54
CA TYR A 560 -42.37 -12.12 6.86
C TYR A 560 -41.18 -13.07 6.74
N SER A 561 -40.62 -13.15 5.54
CA SER A 561 -39.48 -13.99 5.22
C SER A 561 -38.24 -13.13 4.99
N SER A 562 -37.15 -13.40 5.70
CA SER A 562 -35.85 -12.78 5.50
C SER A 562 -34.76 -13.86 5.33
N ALA A 563 -33.63 -13.47 4.74
CA ALA A 563 -32.53 -14.37 4.45
C ALA A 563 -31.18 -13.66 4.55
N SER A 564 -30.21 -14.29 5.21
CA SER A 564 -28.82 -13.83 5.32
C SER A 564 -27.86 -14.86 4.73
N PHE A 565 -26.86 -14.36 4.00
CA PHE A 565 -25.82 -15.14 3.34
C PHE A 565 -24.46 -14.54 3.69
N GLU A 566 -23.67 -15.27 4.48
CA GLU A 566 -22.39 -14.79 4.97
C GLU A 566 -21.24 -15.61 4.38
N PRO A 567 -20.49 -15.05 3.41
CA PRO A 567 -19.30 -15.70 2.87
C PRO A 567 -18.12 -15.60 3.84
N MET A 568 -17.40 -16.69 4.05
CA MET A 568 -16.23 -16.78 4.92
C MET A 568 -15.07 -17.46 4.19
N ASN A 569 -13.88 -16.85 4.27
CA ASN A 569 -12.65 -17.47 3.80
C ASN A 569 -11.94 -18.14 5.00
N PHE A 570 -11.63 -19.43 4.89
CA PHE A 570 -10.96 -20.19 5.94
C PHE A 570 -9.44 -20.31 5.71
N ASP A 571 -8.93 -19.87 4.56
CA ASP A 571 -7.48 -19.88 4.27
C ASP A 571 -6.78 -18.72 5.00
N GLY A 572 -6.59 -18.89 6.30
CA GLY A 572 -5.77 -18.03 7.16
C GLY A 572 -4.25 -18.24 6.99
N THR A 573 -3.80 -18.86 5.89
CA THR A 573 -2.38 -19.16 5.63
C THR A 573 -1.53 -17.89 5.51
N PHE A 574 -2.12 -16.78 5.05
CA PHE A 574 -1.39 -15.51 4.90
C PHE A 574 -0.98 -14.89 6.25
N PHE A 575 -1.78 -15.05 7.31
CA PHE A 575 -1.45 -14.52 8.64
C PHE A 575 -0.30 -15.28 9.30
N TYR A 576 -0.15 -16.58 9.03
CA TYR A 576 0.91 -17.39 9.64
C TYR A 576 2.29 -17.06 9.05
N GLU A 577 2.39 -16.85 7.73
CA GLU A 577 3.67 -16.51 7.06
C GLU A 577 4.04 -15.03 7.21
N SER A 578 3.08 -14.10 7.12
CA SER A 578 3.37 -12.67 7.27
C SER A 578 3.68 -12.28 8.72
N ALA A 579 3.01 -12.89 9.71
CA ALA A 579 3.31 -12.64 11.12
C ALA A 579 4.66 -13.23 11.55
N THR A 580 5.10 -14.36 10.98
CA THR A 580 6.43 -14.92 11.25
C THR A 580 7.55 -14.06 10.65
N LEU A 581 7.37 -13.52 9.44
CA LEU A 581 8.29 -12.56 8.82
C LEU A 581 8.35 -11.23 9.59
N CYS A 582 7.21 -10.72 10.06
CA CYS A 582 7.15 -9.50 10.87
C CYS A 582 7.79 -9.70 12.25
N ARG A 583 7.59 -10.88 12.87
CA ARG A 583 8.23 -11.26 14.15
C ARG A 583 9.75 -11.42 14.01
N GLN A 584 10.23 -11.97 12.89
CA GLN A 584 11.67 -12.07 12.63
C GLN A 584 12.32 -10.69 12.40
N SER A 585 11.63 -9.77 11.71
CA SER A 585 12.15 -8.42 11.46
C SER A 585 12.08 -7.50 12.70
N LEU A 586 11.05 -7.61 13.53
CA LEU A 586 10.94 -6.93 14.82
C LEU A 586 11.95 -7.45 15.85
N CYS A 587 12.17 -8.77 15.93
CA CYS A 587 13.21 -9.34 16.78
C CYS A 587 14.63 -8.89 16.36
N HIS A 588 14.85 -8.64 15.06
CA HIS A 588 16.14 -8.16 14.58
C HIS A 588 16.39 -6.68 14.93
N LEU A 589 15.34 -5.86 15.00
CA LEU A 589 15.40 -4.46 15.42
C LEU A 589 15.56 -4.31 16.94
N GLU A 590 14.93 -5.17 17.74
CA GLU A 590 15.15 -5.20 19.21
C GLU A 590 16.52 -5.76 19.63
N GLY A 591 17.14 -6.61 18.81
CA GLY A 591 18.52 -7.09 19.03
C GLY A 591 19.55 -5.98 18.82
N VAL A 592 19.41 -5.16 17.79
CA VAL A 592 20.34 -4.05 17.49
C VAL A 592 20.21 -2.90 18.51
N GLY A 593 19.04 -2.73 19.14
CA GLY A 593 18.84 -1.75 20.21
C GLY A 593 19.49 -2.11 21.55
N ARG A 594 19.80 -3.39 21.80
CA ARG A 594 20.43 -3.85 23.06
C ARG A 594 21.96 -3.87 23.00
N ASP A 595 22.55 -4.01 21.82
CA ASP A 595 24.02 -4.01 21.66
C ASP A 595 24.62 -2.59 21.61
N ALA A 596 23.81 -1.54 21.50
CA ALA A 596 24.27 -0.14 21.52
C ALA A 596 24.37 0.48 22.93
N GLN A 597 24.07 -0.26 24.00
CA GLN A 597 24.24 0.21 25.39
C GLN A 597 25.36 -0.49 26.17
N PHE A 598 26.09 -1.42 25.55
CA PHE A 598 27.31 -2.00 26.11
C PHE A 598 28.39 -2.12 25.03
N GLN A 599 28.93 -0.97 24.61
CA GLN A 599 30.31 -0.83 24.15
C GLN A 599 30.78 0.61 24.28
#